data_AF-A0A819S1R1-F1
#
_entry.id   AF-A0A819S1R1-F1
#
_cell.length_a   1.000
_cell.length_b   1.000
_cell.length_c   1.000
_cell.angle_alpha   90.00
_cell.angle_beta   90.00
_cell.angle_gamma   90.00
#
_symmetry.space_group_name_H-M   'P 1'
#
loop_
_entity.id
_entity.type
_entity.pdbx_description
1 polymer ?
#
loop_
_entity_poly.entity_id
_entity_poly.type
_entity_poly.pdbx_seq_one_letter_code
_entity_poly.pdbx_strand_id
1 'polypeptide(L)'
;MNLYRKIVTSAHHGHTKAHRPLYIEKFGLSHVNKILKMFTPEELIQCHIYSLEYDCQLARQLSRQTGKHVESFAMILDVHGYAITTIILNVLDKCSQTSASLLQHIDSDHLPNEYGGSCNSCSTGSNCISVYDWSNDNTDDKQEEHEEPEEHEQQKKPEE
;
A
#
# COMPACT_ATOMS: atom_id res chain seq x y z
N MET A 1 -11.69 5.10 -1.10
CA MET A 1 -10.71 4.09 -1.59
C MET A 1 -10.14 4.37 -2.98
N ASN A 2 -10.94 4.75 -3.99
CA ASN A 2 -10.41 5.02 -5.34
C ASN A 2 -9.35 6.14 -5.35
N LEU A 3 -9.48 7.14 -4.47
CA LEU A 3 -8.51 8.23 -4.35
C LEU A 3 -7.18 7.76 -3.73
N TYR A 4 -7.23 7.01 -2.63
CA TYR A 4 -6.03 6.45 -1.98
C TYR A 4 -5.23 5.55 -2.94
N ARG A 5 -5.91 4.66 -3.68
CA ARG A 5 -5.26 3.80 -4.70
C ARG A 5 -4.73 4.54 -5.93
N LYS A 6 -5.18 5.78 -6.18
CA LYS A 6 -4.57 6.65 -7.20
C LYS A 6 -3.30 7.32 -6.68
N ILE A 7 -3.28 7.64 -5.39
CA ILE A 7 -2.22 8.44 -4.77
C ILE A 7 -1.05 7.56 -4.34
N VAL A 8 -1.35 6.41 -3.74
CA VAL A 8 -0.37 5.39 -3.36
C VAL A 8 -0.27 4.39 -4.51
N THR A 9 0.90 4.35 -5.13
CA THR A 9 1.17 3.43 -6.24
C THR A 9 1.40 2.03 -5.68
N SER A 10 0.36 1.22 -5.66
CA SER A 10 0.44 -0.17 -5.19
C SER A 10 -0.49 -1.12 -5.92
N ALA A 11 -0.17 -2.41 -5.88
CA ALA A 11 -1.08 -3.47 -6.34
C ALA A 11 -0.75 -4.83 -5.72
N HIS A 12 -1.77 -5.69 -5.68
CA HIS A 12 -1.63 -7.12 -5.46
C HIS A 12 -1.16 -7.79 -6.76
N HIS A 13 -0.11 -8.59 -6.66
CA HIS A 13 0.54 -9.18 -7.82
C HIS A 13 1.07 -10.59 -7.49
N GLY A 14 0.43 -11.63 -8.02
CA GLY A 14 0.91 -13.01 -7.86
C GLY A 14 0.95 -13.50 -6.40
N HIS A 15 1.85 -14.45 -6.14
CA HIS A 15 2.08 -15.01 -4.81
C HIS A 15 3.52 -15.50 -4.65
N THR A 16 3.97 -15.63 -3.40
CA THR A 16 5.26 -16.25 -3.08
C THR A 16 5.25 -17.75 -3.35
N LYS A 17 6.44 -18.39 -3.34
CA LYS A 17 6.59 -19.87 -3.39
C LYS A 17 5.88 -20.59 -2.24
N ALA A 18 5.69 -19.89 -1.12
CA ALA A 18 4.91 -20.35 0.02
C ALA A 18 3.39 -20.14 -0.14
N HIS A 19 2.93 -19.77 -1.34
CA HIS A 19 1.54 -19.46 -1.68
C HIS A 19 0.90 -18.29 -0.90
N ARG A 20 1.71 -17.43 -0.28
CA ARG A 20 1.23 -16.18 0.32
C ARG A 20 0.92 -15.16 -0.78
N PRO A 21 -0.25 -14.47 -0.76
CA PRO A 21 -0.53 -13.36 -1.67
C PRO A 21 0.59 -12.34 -1.59
N LEU A 22 0.97 -11.76 -2.73
CA LEU A 22 2.02 -10.74 -2.82
C LEU A 22 1.39 -9.38 -3.10
N TYR A 23 1.73 -8.40 -2.25
CA TYR A 23 1.39 -6.99 -2.40
C TYR A 23 2.67 -6.18 -2.65
N ILE A 24 2.62 -5.24 -3.58
CA ILE A 24 3.76 -4.39 -3.94
C ILE A 24 3.34 -2.94 -3.80
N GLU A 25 4.13 -2.16 -3.07
CA GLU A 25 3.91 -0.74 -2.86
C GLU A 25 5.17 0.07 -3.19
N LYS A 26 5.05 1.01 -4.13
CA LYS A 26 6.11 1.92 -4.55
C LYS A 26 6.10 3.18 -3.70
N PHE A 27 6.46 3.02 -2.43
CA PHE A 27 6.50 4.10 -1.45
C PHE A 27 7.42 5.25 -1.87
N GLY A 28 8.54 4.97 -2.54
CA GLY A 28 9.46 6.00 -3.02
C GLY A 28 8.86 6.96 -4.06
N LEU A 29 7.74 6.58 -4.69
CA LEU A 29 6.96 7.44 -5.60
C LEU A 29 5.80 8.15 -4.89
N SER A 30 5.56 7.85 -3.61
CA SER A 30 4.45 8.41 -2.85
C SER A 30 4.74 9.85 -2.43
N HIS A 31 3.81 10.76 -2.74
CA HIS A 31 3.87 12.14 -2.30
C HIS A 31 3.27 12.27 -0.90
N VAL A 32 4.03 11.89 0.14
CA VAL A 32 3.56 11.87 1.54
C VAL A 32 2.93 13.20 1.96
N ASN A 33 3.53 14.33 1.58
CA ASN A 33 2.98 15.65 1.88
C ASN A 33 1.60 15.90 1.24
N LYS A 34 1.32 15.32 0.07
CA LYS A 34 0.00 15.42 -0.57
C LYS A 34 -1.00 14.48 0.11
N ILE A 35 -0.57 13.26 0.45
CA ILE A 35 -1.39 12.30 1.22
C ILE A 35 -1.87 12.94 2.52
N LEU A 36 -0.96 13.53 3.29
CA LEU A 36 -1.26 14.15 4.58
C LEU A 36 -2.10 15.44 4.47
N LYS A 37 -2.17 16.07 3.29
CA LYS A 37 -3.06 17.20 3.03
C LYS A 37 -4.47 16.75 2.62
N MET A 38 -4.60 15.56 2.05
CA MET A 38 -5.85 15.06 1.48
C MET A 38 -6.60 14.09 2.39
N PHE A 39 -5.91 13.46 3.34
CA PHE A 39 -6.49 12.49 4.26
C PHE A 39 -6.20 12.85 5.70
N THR A 40 -7.18 12.63 6.57
CA THR A 40 -6.94 12.63 8.01
C THR A 40 -6.23 11.34 8.45
N PRO A 41 -5.58 11.33 9.62
CA PRO A 41 -5.00 10.11 10.18
C PRO A 41 -6.01 8.95 10.28
N GLU A 42 -7.25 9.24 10.65
CA GLU A 42 -8.33 8.25 10.78
C GLU A 42 -8.69 7.63 9.43
N GLU A 43 -8.75 8.44 8.37
CA GLU A 43 -9.02 7.95 7.01
C GLU A 43 -7.88 7.07 6.50
N LEU A 44 -6.62 7.42 6.82
CA LEU A 44 -5.47 6.59 6.49
C LEU A 44 -5.52 5.25 7.22
N ILE A 45 -5.90 5.25 8.51
CA ILE A 45 -6.09 4.03 9.29
C ILE A 45 -7.20 3.17 8.66
N GLN A 46 -8.33 3.76 8.27
CA GLN A 46 -9.40 3.02 7.59
C GLN A 46 -8.94 2.42 6.26
N CYS A 47 -8.16 3.16 5.47
CA CYS A 47 -7.57 2.65 4.22
C CYS A 47 -6.63 1.47 4.49
N HIS A 48 -5.85 1.52 5.58
CA HIS A 48 -4.96 0.44 5.98
C HIS A 48 -5.76 -0.80 6.43
N ILE A 49 -6.77 -0.63 7.28
CA ILE A 49 -7.65 -1.72 7.72
C ILE A 49 -8.29 -2.40 6.52
N TYR A 50 -8.85 -1.64 5.58
CA TYR A 50 -9.46 -2.20 4.37
C TYR A 50 -8.46 -3.04 3.57
N SER A 51 -7.21 -2.56 3.44
CA SER A 51 -6.16 -3.30 2.72
C SER A 51 -5.83 -4.63 3.41
N LEU A 52 -5.72 -4.64 4.74
CA LEU A 52 -5.50 -5.85 5.53
C LEU A 52 -6.68 -6.85 5.43
N GLU A 53 -7.91 -6.37 5.45
CA GLU A 53 -9.09 -7.22 5.27
C GLU A 53 -9.09 -7.86 3.88
N TYR A 54 -8.71 -7.11 2.85
CA TYR A 54 -8.58 -7.60 1.50
C TYR A 54 -7.47 -8.66 1.37
N ASP A 55 -6.31 -8.45 2.00
CA ASP A 55 -5.24 -9.45 2.07
C ASP A 55 -5.70 -10.75 2.72
N CYS A 56 -6.48 -10.64 3.80
CA CYS A 56 -7.07 -11.80 4.47
C CYS A 56 -8.08 -12.53 3.56
N GLN A 57 -8.80 -11.83 2.70
CA GLN A 57 -9.68 -12.45 1.71
C GLN A 57 -8.89 -13.21 0.64
N LEU A 58 -7.81 -12.60 0.11
CA LEU A 58 -6.93 -13.23 -0.87
C LEU A 58 -6.26 -14.49 -0.30
N ALA A 59 -5.75 -14.43 0.93
CA ALA A 59 -5.14 -15.58 1.60
C ALA A 59 -6.14 -16.75 1.74
N ARG A 60 -7.41 -16.47 2.09
CA ARG A 60 -8.47 -17.49 2.12
C ARG A 60 -8.80 -18.04 0.73
N GLN A 61 -8.80 -17.21 -0.31
CA GLN A 61 -9.02 -17.66 -1.68
C GLN A 61 -7.89 -18.61 -2.15
N LEU A 62 -6.63 -18.23 -1.92
CA LEU A 62 -5.48 -19.08 -2.23
C LEU A 62 -5.49 -20.38 -1.41
N SER A 63 -5.93 -20.33 -0.15
CA SER A 63 -6.07 -21.54 0.65
C SER A 63 -7.02 -22.56 -0.01
N ARG A 64 -8.17 -22.08 -0.50
CA ARG A 64 -9.16 -22.91 -1.19
C ARG A 64 -8.63 -23.45 -2.54
N GLN A 65 -7.91 -22.63 -3.29
CA GLN A 65 -7.38 -23.00 -4.61
C GLN A 65 -6.23 -24.01 -4.53
N THR A 66 -5.36 -23.87 -3.52
CA THR A 66 -4.15 -24.69 -3.38
C THR A 66 -4.33 -25.91 -2.48
N GLY A 67 -5.40 -25.94 -1.68
CA GLY A 67 -5.63 -26.96 -0.64
C GLY A 67 -4.67 -26.86 0.54
N LYS A 68 -3.92 -25.75 0.66
CA LYS A 68 -2.96 -25.49 1.74
C LYS A 68 -3.50 -24.39 2.66
N HIS A 69 -3.14 -24.41 3.93
CA HIS A 69 -3.48 -23.33 4.85
C HIS A 69 -2.62 -22.09 4.57
N VAL A 70 -3.24 -21.00 4.12
CA VAL A 70 -2.60 -19.70 3.87
C VAL A 70 -3.28 -18.64 4.73
N GLU A 71 -2.53 -18.09 5.68
CA GLU A 71 -3.02 -17.09 6.65
C GLU A 71 -2.20 -15.81 6.67
N SER A 72 -1.15 -15.73 5.86
CA SER A 72 -0.24 -14.59 5.77
C SER A 72 -0.08 -14.12 4.33
N PHE A 73 0.35 -12.87 4.19
CA PHE A 73 0.69 -12.23 2.92
C PHE A 73 2.18 -11.85 2.93
N ALA A 74 2.69 -11.46 1.77
CA ALA A 74 4.03 -10.90 1.61
C ALA A 74 3.94 -9.51 0.98
N MET A 75 4.79 -8.59 1.43
CA MET A 75 4.85 -7.22 0.93
C MET A 75 6.24 -6.91 0.38
N ILE A 76 6.30 -6.38 -0.84
CA ILE A 76 7.47 -5.65 -1.34
C ILE A 76 7.19 -4.17 -1.13
N LEU A 77 7.98 -3.54 -0.27
CA LEU A 77 7.95 -2.10 -0.04
C LEU A 77 9.13 -1.45 -0.76
N ASP A 78 8.85 -0.87 -1.93
CA ASP A 78 9.86 -0.22 -2.77
C ASP A 78 10.03 1.25 -2.35
N VAL A 79 11.11 1.51 -1.64
CA VAL A 79 11.49 2.82 -1.12
C VAL A 79 12.46 3.58 -2.03
N HIS A 80 12.70 3.09 -3.26
CA HIS A 80 13.61 3.72 -4.19
C HIS A 80 13.16 5.14 -4.55
N GLY A 81 14.05 6.13 -4.43
CA GLY A 81 13.72 7.55 -4.64
C GLY A 81 13.45 8.34 -3.36
N TYR A 82 13.33 7.68 -2.20
CA TYR A 82 13.22 8.35 -0.91
C TYR A 82 14.60 8.53 -0.24
N ALA A 83 14.91 9.74 0.22
CA ALA A 83 16.10 9.95 1.06
C ALA A 83 15.83 9.34 2.44
N ILE A 84 16.48 8.21 2.76
CA ILE A 84 16.33 7.44 4.01
C ILE A 84 16.96 8.18 5.22
N THR A 85 16.97 9.52 5.23
CA THR A 85 17.71 10.31 6.22
C THR A 85 16.93 10.61 7.50
N THR A 86 15.61 10.36 7.58
CA THR A 86 14.82 10.87 8.73
C THR A 86 13.96 9.84 9.48
N ILE A 87 13.63 8.66 8.93
CA ILE A 87 12.66 7.75 9.58
C ILE A 87 13.24 6.37 9.97
N ILE A 88 14.42 5.99 9.48
CA ILE A 88 14.84 4.58 9.48
C ILE A 88 16.21 4.40 10.14
N LEU A 89 16.26 4.46 11.47
CA LEU A 89 17.36 3.82 12.22
C LEU A 89 16.90 2.78 13.24
N ASN A 90 15.60 2.67 13.53
CA ASN A 90 15.11 1.75 14.57
C ASN A 90 14.23 0.60 14.06
N VAL A 91 13.88 0.52 12.76
CA VAL A 91 12.91 -0.48 12.27
C VAL A 91 13.42 -1.36 11.12
N LEU A 92 14.41 -0.94 10.34
CA LEU A 92 14.83 -1.71 9.17
C LEU A 92 16.20 -2.37 9.37
N ASP A 93 16.18 -3.69 9.40
CA ASP A 93 17.28 -4.47 8.85
C ASP A 93 17.49 -3.94 7.41
N LYS A 94 18.64 -3.29 7.17
CA LYS A 94 18.97 -2.66 5.89
C LYS A 94 19.27 -3.74 4.86
N CYS A 95 18.23 -4.46 4.46
CA CYS A 95 18.33 -5.41 3.38
C CYS A 95 18.10 -4.62 2.09
N SER A 96 19.21 -4.19 1.46
CA SER A 96 19.22 -3.83 0.04
C SER A 96 18.92 -5.11 -0.75
N GLN A 97 17.66 -5.55 -0.70
CA GLN A 97 17.27 -6.81 -1.33
C GLN A 97 17.42 -6.64 -2.84
N THR A 98 18.46 -7.29 -3.37
CA THR A 98 18.64 -7.44 -4.80
C THR A 98 17.51 -8.31 -5.36
N SER A 99 17.24 -8.19 -6.67
CA SER A 99 16.33 -9.08 -7.38
C SER A 99 16.59 -10.57 -7.09
N ALA A 100 17.86 -10.96 -6.89
CA ALA A 100 18.24 -12.31 -6.52
C ALA A 100 17.64 -12.78 -5.17
N SER A 101 17.51 -11.89 -4.18
CA SER A 101 16.91 -12.24 -2.88
C SER A 101 15.40 -12.40 -2.96
N LEU A 102 14.73 -11.57 -3.75
CA LEU A 102 13.29 -11.70 -4.02
C LEU A 102 12.98 -13.04 -4.72
N LEU A 103 13.80 -13.41 -5.70
CA LEU A 103 13.66 -14.67 -6.44
C LEU A 103 13.91 -15.93 -5.59
N GLN A 104 14.53 -15.81 -4.41
CA GLN A 104 14.60 -16.93 -3.46
C GLN A 104 13.20 -17.28 -2.92
N HIS A 105 12.34 -16.27 -2.76
CA HIS A 105 11.04 -16.38 -2.10
C HIS A 105 9.85 -16.34 -3.06
N ILE A 106 10.03 -15.78 -4.26
CA ILE A 106 8.98 -15.54 -5.26
C ILE A 106 9.44 -16.18 -6.58
N ASP A 107 8.56 -16.94 -7.23
CA ASP A 107 8.86 -17.47 -8.56
C ASP A 107 8.90 -16.33 -9.59
N SER A 108 9.74 -16.48 -10.61
CA SER A 108 10.02 -15.40 -11.57
C SER A 108 8.76 -14.95 -12.32
N ASP A 109 7.86 -15.86 -12.65
CA ASP A 109 6.60 -15.57 -13.36
C ASP A 109 5.55 -14.86 -12.49
N HIS A 110 5.73 -14.87 -11.16
CA HIS A 110 4.94 -14.13 -10.18
C HIS A 110 5.60 -12.82 -9.72
N LEU A 111 6.72 -12.43 -10.33
CA LEU A 111 7.46 -11.21 -10.01
C LEU A 111 7.55 -10.30 -11.26
N PRO A 112 7.29 -8.99 -11.15
CA PRO A 112 7.45 -8.08 -12.28
C PRO A 112 8.92 -7.99 -12.76
N ASN A 113 9.10 -7.68 -14.04
CA ASN A 113 10.43 -7.55 -14.67
C ASN A 113 11.33 -6.52 -13.96
N GLU A 114 10.74 -5.43 -13.45
CA GLU A 114 11.44 -4.37 -12.69
C GLU A 114 12.05 -4.87 -11.37
N TYR A 115 11.51 -5.95 -10.79
CA TYR A 115 12.07 -6.62 -9.60
C TYR A 115 12.91 -7.85 -9.96
N GLY A 116 13.20 -8.07 -11.25
CA GLY A 116 13.99 -9.18 -11.78
C GLY A 116 13.21 -10.46 -12.08
N GLY A 117 11.88 -10.40 -12.12
CA GLY A 117 11.05 -11.50 -12.57
C GLY A 117 10.89 -11.56 -14.10
N SER A 118 9.90 -12.32 -14.54
CA SER A 118 9.53 -12.57 -15.94
C SER A 118 8.01 -12.48 -16.17
N CYS A 119 7.27 -11.87 -15.23
CA CYS A 119 5.83 -11.76 -15.33
C CYS A 119 5.40 -10.92 -16.55
N ASN A 120 4.73 -11.57 -17.50
CA ASN A 120 4.25 -10.95 -18.75
C ASN A 120 2.73 -10.68 -18.76
N SER A 121 2.00 -11.11 -17.72
CA SER A 121 0.56 -10.83 -17.59
C SER A 121 0.28 -9.36 -17.22
N CYS A 122 1.32 -8.59 -16.88
CA CYS A 122 1.22 -7.20 -16.47
C CYS A 122 0.69 -6.24 -17.56
N SER A 123 0.89 -6.57 -18.83
CA SER A 123 0.56 -5.70 -19.96
C SER A 123 -0.93 -5.68 -20.33
N THR A 124 -1.72 -6.63 -19.79
CA THR A 124 -3.11 -6.89 -20.22
C THR A 124 -4.08 -7.22 -19.07
N GLY A 125 -3.61 -7.33 -17.82
CA GLY A 125 -4.45 -7.66 -16.67
C GLY A 125 -4.82 -6.45 -15.82
N SER A 126 -6.03 -6.44 -15.24
CA SER A 126 -6.49 -5.41 -14.28
C SER A 126 -5.80 -5.45 -12.90
N ASN A 127 -4.85 -6.36 -12.68
CA ASN A 127 -4.20 -6.63 -11.40
C ASN A 127 -2.72 -6.22 -11.39
N CYS A 128 -2.41 -5.13 -12.07
CA CYS A 128 -1.04 -4.68 -12.29
C CYS A 128 -0.87 -3.29 -11.69
N ILE A 129 0.33 -2.99 -11.16
CA ILE A 129 0.63 -1.73 -10.49
C ILE A 129 0.42 -0.59 -11.49
N SER A 130 -0.72 0.09 -11.39
CA SER A 130 -0.96 1.32 -12.14
C SER A 130 -0.17 2.43 -11.47
N VAL A 131 0.93 2.85 -12.10
CA VAL A 131 1.64 4.07 -11.69
C VAL A 131 0.77 5.25 -12.14
N TYR A 132 0.20 6.00 -11.21
CA TYR A 132 -0.51 7.23 -11.53
C TYR A 132 0.51 8.31 -11.90
N ASP A 133 0.41 8.85 -13.12
CA ASP A 133 1.26 9.93 -13.59
C ASP A 133 0.72 11.28 -13.12
N TRP A 134 1.30 11.75 -12.00
CA TRP A 134 0.97 13.03 -11.38
C TRP A 134 1.34 14.25 -12.22
N SER A 135 2.17 14.09 -13.27
CA SER A 135 2.59 15.20 -14.13
C SER A 135 1.43 15.80 -14.93
N ASN A 136 0.31 15.08 -15.03
CA ASN A 136 -0.87 15.47 -15.81
C ASN A 136 -2.04 15.97 -14.94
N ASP A 137 -1.90 16.01 -13.61
CA ASP A 137 -2.97 16.43 -12.72
C ASP A 137 -2.90 17.96 -12.46
N ASN A 138 -3.57 18.74 -13.31
CA ASN A 138 -3.78 20.18 -13.13
C ASN A 138 -4.96 20.45 -12.18
N THR A 139 -4.92 19.89 -10.98
CA THR A 139 -5.79 20.34 -9.90
C THR A 139 -5.16 21.56 -9.25
N ASP A 140 -5.51 22.72 -9.79
CA ASP A 140 -5.19 24.03 -9.20
C ASP A 140 -5.52 24.04 -7.71
N ASP A 141 -4.57 24.54 -6.91
CA ASP A 141 -4.71 24.91 -5.50
C ASP A 141 -5.96 25.79 -5.29
N LYS A 142 -7.11 25.16 -5.02
CA LYS A 142 -8.22 25.82 -4.38
C LYS A 142 -8.26 25.39 -2.92
N GLN A 143 -7.69 26.27 -2.11
CA GLN A 143 -7.86 26.28 -0.66
C GLN A 143 -9.37 26.32 -0.36
N GLU A 144 -9.93 25.21 0.08
CA GLU A 144 -11.16 25.23 0.88
C GLU A 144 -10.71 25.08 2.34
N GLU A 145 -10.87 26.16 3.09
CA GLU A 145 -10.64 26.23 4.53
C GLU A 145 -11.59 25.23 5.22
N HIS A 146 -11.01 24.26 5.93
CA HIS A 146 -11.77 23.42 6.84
C HIS A 146 -12.15 24.27 8.06
N GLU A 147 -13.41 24.66 8.18
CA GLU A 147 -13.98 25.20 9.42
C GLU A 147 -13.92 24.13 10.53
N GLU A 148 -13.32 24.48 11.66
CA GLU A 148 -13.30 23.66 12.87
C GLU A 148 -14.73 23.52 13.45
N PRO A 149 -15.15 22.33 13.90
CA PRO A 149 -16.45 22.17 14.55
C PRO A 149 -16.42 22.72 15.99
N GLU A 150 -17.39 23.58 16.31
CA GLU A 150 -17.62 24.15 17.65
C GLU A 150 -17.87 23.05 18.72
N GLU A 151 -17.11 23.09 19.81
CA GLU A 151 -17.33 22.25 20.99
C GLU A 151 -18.63 22.64 21.70
N HIS A 152 -19.62 21.75 21.71
CA HIS A 152 -20.82 21.90 22.54
C HIS A 152 -20.52 21.56 24.00
N GLU A 153 -20.45 22.60 24.83
CA GLU A 153 -20.28 22.58 26.28
C GLU A 153 -21.47 21.85 26.96
N GLN A 154 -21.24 20.66 27.52
CA GLN A 154 -22.23 19.94 28.34
C GLN A 154 -22.26 20.51 29.76
N GLN A 155 -23.29 21.29 30.07
CA GLN A 155 -23.58 21.74 31.44
C GLN A 155 -24.01 20.56 32.33
N LYS A 156 -23.23 20.31 33.39
CA LYS A 156 -23.59 19.43 34.53
C LYS A 156 -24.88 19.93 35.20
N LYS A 157 -25.87 19.05 35.36
CA LYS A 157 -26.97 19.25 36.31
C LYS A 157 -26.51 18.90 37.74
N PRO A 158 -26.93 19.63 38.78
CA PRO A 158 -26.66 19.25 40.16
C PRO A 158 -27.57 18.08 40.59
N GLU A 159 -27.02 17.20 41.41
CA GLU A 159 -27.71 16.12 42.12
C GLU A 159 -28.61 16.70 43.21
N GLU A 160 -29.85 16.20 43.32
CA GLU A 160 -30.71 16.29 44.51
C GLU A 160 -30.80 14.91 45.18
#